data_AF-K2ESZ9-F1
#
_entry.id   AF-K2ESZ9-F1
#
_cell.length_a   1.000
_cell.length_b   1.000
_cell.length_c   1.000
_cell.angle_alpha   90.00
_cell.angle_beta   90.00
_cell.angle_gamma   90.00
#
_symmetry.space_group_name_H-M   'P 1'
#
loop_
_entity.id
_entity.type
_entity.pdbx_description
1 polymer ?
#
loop_
_entity_poly.entity_id
_entity_poly.type
_entity_poly.pdbx_seq_one_letter_code
_entity_poly.pdbx_strand_id
1 'polypeptide(L)'
;MKSLKILRRHVLECAADLLVRKAFLSPLDVLMEMGFLNFGHIHDWEMGKTSYLEQIIENDIQKVNCVLKWIRQWAIQKGLKPKEVNYTLKSNNGTNRSLDFTKKGFPKCELAYRIHYLLPRLSKEKQEPPPPEIPSTNLIVLRLTAHSQCSQCQKSLIRGSLCFMERAHPLCVSCGDGKISPFSRLKSR
;
A
#
# COMPACT_ATOMS: atom_id res chain seq x y z
N MET A 1 16.12 29.66 -1.50
CA MET A 1 16.00 29.25 -0.07
C MET A 1 14.57 29.33 0.49
N LYS A 2 13.74 30.34 0.13
CA LYS A 2 12.35 30.44 0.63
C LYS A 2 11.48 29.21 0.29
N SER A 3 11.62 28.64 -0.91
CA SER A 3 10.90 27.44 -1.35
C SER A 3 11.16 26.20 -0.49
N LEU A 4 12.41 25.94 -0.10
CA LEU A 4 12.76 24.78 0.74
C LEU A 4 12.25 24.91 2.18
N LYS A 5 12.16 26.13 2.72
CA LYS A 5 11.57 26.36 4.04
C LYS A 5 10.07 26.05 4.04
N ILE A 6 9.38 26.51 2.99
CA ILE A 6 7.96 26.23 2.78
C ILE A 6 7.74 24.72 2.62
N LEU A 7 8.50 24.07 1.74
CA LEU A 7 8.44 22.62 1.54
C LEU A 7 8.67 21.86 2.85
N ARG A 8 9.72 22.22 3.61
CA ARG A 8 10.00 21.59 4.91
C ARG A 8 8.82 21.68 5.85
N ARG A 9 8.18 22.84 5.96
CA ARG A 9 7.00 23.01 6.83
C ARG A 9 5.88 22.03 6.41
N HIS A 10 5.52 21.99 5.13
CA HIS A 10 4.48 21.09 4.64
C HIS A 10 4.82 19.61 4.86
N VAL A 11 6.07 19.22 4.68
CA VAL A 11 6.54 17.85 4.98
C VAL A 11 6.32 17.50 6.45
N LEU A 12 6.61 18.42 7.37
CA LEU A 12 6.45 18.17 8.80
C LEU A 12 4.98 18.16 9.24
N GLU A 13 4.13 19.00 8.63
CA GLU A 13 2.68 18.99 8.84
C GLU A 13 2.08 17.67 8.35
N CYS A 14 2.43 17.25 7.14
CA CYS A 14 2.04 15.96 6.56
C CYS A 14 2.52 14.77 7.43
N ALA A 15 3.77 14.80 7.89
CA ALA A 15 4.29 13.73 8.74
C ALA A 15 3.56 13.62 10.09
N ALA A 16 3.17 14.76 10.67
CA ALA A 16 2.38 14.77 11.89
C ALA A 16 0.97 14.17 11.65
N ASP A 17 0.33 14.55 10.55
CA ASP A 17 -1.00 14.05 10.19
C ASP A 17 -0.99 12.54 9.87
N LEU A 18 -0.02 12.06 9.09
CA LEU A 18 0.18 10.62 8.84
C LEU A 18 0.38 9.83 10.13
N LEU A 19 1.16 10.36 11.08
CA LEU A 19 1.38 9.71 12.36
C LEU A 19 0.09 9.61 13.18
N VAL A 20 -0.81 10.61 13.10
CA VAL A 20 -2.13 10.56 13.76
C VAL A 20 -3.03 9.52 13.08
N ARG A 21 -3.06 9.48 11.74
CA ARG A 21 -3.93 8.59 10.97
C ARG A 21 -3.49 7.12 11.00
N LYS A 22 -2.20 6.84 10.88
CA LYS A 22 -1.65 5.48 10.68
C LYS A 22 -0.83 4.96 11.87
N ALA A 23 -0.51 5.81 12.85
CA ALA A 23 0.34 5.48 14.01
C ALA A 23 1.79 5.08 13.69
N PHE A 24 2.19 5.15 12.42
CA PHE A 24 3.57 5.08 11.94
C PHE A 24 3.77 6.08 10.80
N LEU A 25 5.03 6.33 10.45
CA LEU A 25 5.44 7.17 9.35
C LEU A 25 6.32 6.38 8.39
N SER A 26 5.83 6.15 7.17
CA SER A 26 6.61 5.60 6.05
C SER A 26 7.16 6.73 5.18
N PRO A 27 8.43 6.65 4.72
CA PRO A 27 8.94 7.57 3.72
C PRO A 27 8.10 7.62 2.45
N LEU A 28 7.56 6.49 1.99
CA LEU A 28 6.74 6.44 0.77
C LEU A 28 5.39 7.15 0.95
N ASP A 29 4.77 7.03 2.12
CA ASP A 29 3.51 7.75 2.42
C ASP A 29 3.72 9.26 2.36
N VAL A 30 4.82 9.76 2.93
CA VAL A 30 5.16 11.19 2.87
C VAL A 30 5.42 11.62 1.43
N LEU A 31 6.13 10.82 0.65
CA LEU A 31 6.40 11.15 -0.75
C LEU A 31 5.13 11.14 -1.61
N MET A 32 4.15 10.29 -1.30
CA MET A 32 2.83 10.30 -1.93
C MET A 32 2.03 11.55 -1.56
N GLU A 33 1.89 11.85 -0.27
CA GLU A 33 1.13 13.01 0.23
C GLU A 33 1.74 14.34 -0.25
N MET A 34 3.07 14.39 -0.42
CA MET A 34 3.77 15.54 -0.99
C MET A 34 3.73 15.59 -2.53
N GLY A 35 3.13 14.60 -3.18
CA GLY A 35 2.93 14.55 -4.64
C GLY A 35 4.16 14.16 -5.45
N PHE A 36 5.24 13.67 -4.82
CA PHE A 36 6.40 13.14 -5.55
C PHE A 36 6.10 11.76 -6.16
N LEU A 37 5.26 10.98 -5.48
CA LEU A 37 4.81 9.66 -5.93
C LEU A 37 3.28 9.62 -5.95
N ASN A 38 2.74 8.66 -6.69
CA ASN A 38 1.33 8.29 -6.60
C ASN A 38 1.23 6.77 -6.41
N PHE A 39 0.01 6.30 -6.14
CA PHE A 39 -0.23 4.87 -5.91
C PHE A 39 0.19 3.99 -7.09
N GLY A 40 -0.05 4.45 -8.33
CA GLY A 40 0.35 3.72 -9.55
C GLY A 40 1.87 3.55 -9.66
N HIS A 41 2.64 4.60 -9.33
CA HIS A 41 4.10 4.56 -9.30
C HIS A 41 4.62 3.51 -8.33
N ILE A 42 4.07 3.48 -7.10
CA ILE A 42 4.46 2.51 -6.09
C ILE A 42 4.08 1.11 -6.54
N HIS A 43 2.84 0.92 -7.02
CA HIS A 43 2.37 -0.37 -7.49
C HIS A 43 3.23 -0.92 -8.65
N ASP A 44 3.56 -0.10 -9.64
CA ASP A 44 4.38 -0.53 -10.78
C ASP A 44 5.80 -0.86 -10.35
N TRP A 45 6.37 -0.13 -9.39
CA TRP A 45 7.66 -0.45 -8.79
C TRP A 45 7.59 -1.73 -7.93
N GLU A 46 6.56 -1.92 -7.11
CA GLU A 46 6.33 -3.12 -6.30
C GLU A 46 6.12 -4.38 -7.15
N MET A 47 5.58 -4.21 -8.36
CA MET A 47 5.43 -5.25 -9.37
C MET A 47 6.69 -5.46 -10.23
N GLY A 48 7.75 -4.69 -9.98
CA GLY A 48 9.03 -4.80 -10.69
C GLY A 48 9.01 -4.26 -12.12
N LYS A 49 7.98 -3.51 -12.53
CA LYS A 49 7.93 -2.86 -13.85
C LYS A 49 8.92 -1.70 -13.94
N THR A 50 9.21 -1.05 -12.81
CA THR A 50 10.26 -0.05 -12.68
C THR A 50 11.45 -0.67 -11.97
N SER A 51 12.65 -0.53 -12.54
CA SER A 51 13.85 -1.15 -11.98
C SER A 51 14.26 -0.58 -10.62
N TYR A 52 14.06 0.72 -10.41
CA TYR A 52 14.29 1.39 -9.12
C TYR A 52 13.39 2.60 -8.96
N LEU A 53 12.95 2.89 -7.73
CA LEU A 53 11.92 3.91 -7.47
C LEU A 53 12.34 5.33 -7.89
N GLU A 54 13.62 5.68 -7.68
CA GLU A 54 14.15 7.01 -8.01
C GLU A 54 14.09 7.35 -9.50
N GLN A 55 13.93 6.34 -10.38
CA GLN A 55 13.71 6.56 -11.81
C GLN A 55 12.46 7.41 -12.08
N ILE A 56 11.45 7.30 -11.21
CA ILE A 56 10.17 8.00 -11.33
C ILE A 56 10.29 9.46 -10.89
N ILE A 57 11.20 9.75 -9.96
CA ILE A 57 11.34 11.05 -9.28
C ILE A 57 12.67 11.75 -9.61
N GLU A 58 13.29 11.40 -10.74
CA GLU A 58 14.64 11.84 -11.12
C GLU A 58 14.79 13.37 -11.09
N ASN A 59 13.78 14.09 -11.58
CA ASN A 59 13.76 15.56 -11.62
C ASN A 59 13.69 16.22 -10.23
N ASP A 60 13.25 15.49 -9.21
CA ASP A 60 13.04 15.99 -7.84
C ASP A 60 13.95 15.33 -6.80
N ILE A 61 14.94 14.54 -7.23
CA ILE A 61 15.77 13.72 -6.34
C ILE A 61 16.44 14.52 -5.21
N GLN A 62 16.86 15.75 -5.48
CA GLN A 62 17.44 16.65 -4.48
C GLN A 62 16.42 17.07 -3.41
N LYS A 63 15.17 17.33 -3.80
CA LYS A 63 14.09 17.64 -2.87
C LYS A 63 13.71 16.41 -2.07
N VAL A 64 13.62 15.25 -2.70
CA VAL A 64 13.32 13.97 -2.04
C VAL A 64 14.37 13.65 -0.98
N ASN A 65 15.66 13.81 -1.29
CA ASN A 65 16.73 13.65 -0.30
C ASN A 65 16.59 14.61 0.90
N CYS A 66 16.13 15.85 0.66
CA CYS A 66 15.81 16.77 1.74
C CYS A 66 14.62 16.30 2.57
N VAL A 67 13.55 15.82 1.94
CA VAL A 67 12.36 15.25 2.60
C VAL A 67 12.77 14.09 3.52
N LEU A 68 13.51 13.11 3.00
CA LEU A 68 14.01 11.95 3.76
C LEU A 68 14.85 12.38 4.97
N LYS A 69 15.69 13.40 4.80
CA LYS A 69 16.48 13.97 5.90
C LYS A 69 15.60 14.65 6.95
N TRP A 70 14.60 15.43 6.54
CA TRP A 70 13.72 16.15 7.46
C TRP A 70 12.82 15.22 8.25
N ILE A 71 12.22 14.21 7.61
CA ILE A 71 11.39 13.22 8.32
C ILE A 71 12.22 12.46 9.36
N ARG A 72 13.46 12.09 9.03
CA ARG A 72 14.38 11.42 9.97
C ARG A 72 14.66 12.30 11.18
N GLN A 73 15.04 13.56 10.96
CA GLN A 73 15.32 14.51 12.04
C GLN A 73 14.10 14.71 12.94
N TRP A 74 12.93 14.89 12.34
CA TRP A 74 11.68 15.08 13.06
C TRP A 74 11.28 13.84 13.85
N ALA A 75 11.41 12.65 13.27
CA ALA A 75 11.10 11.39 13.95
C ALA A 75 11.99 11.17 15.18
N ILE A 76 13.29 11.46 15.08
CA ILE A 76 14.22 11.41 16.22
C ILE A 76 13.79 12.39 17.30
N GLN A 77 13.46 13.64 16.94
CA GLN A 77 12.99 14.66 17.88
C GLN A 77 11.69 14.27 18.59
N LYS A 78 10.82 13.52 17.92
CA LYS A 78 9.56 12.99 18.46
C LYS A 78 9.73 11.68 19.24
N GLY A 79 10.95 11.14 19.34
CA GLY A 79 11.22 9.87 20.02
C GLY A 79 10.60 8.65 19.34
N LEU A 80 10.36 8.72 18.02
CA LEU A 80 9.83 7.60 17.25
C LEU A 80 10.91 6.53 17.08
N LYS A 81 10.48 5.27 17.03
CA LYS A 81 11.40 4.15 16.85
C LYS A 81 11.58 3.82 15.38
N PRO A 82 12.81 3.79 14.86
CA PRO A 82 13.07 3.33 13.51
C PRO A 82 12.87 1.82 13.44
N LYS A 83 12.23 1.36 12.36
CA LYS A 83 12.09 -0.04 12.00
C LYS A 83 12.35 -0.17 10.52
N GLU A 84 13.27 -1.04 10.15
CA GLU A 84 13.52 -1.35 8.75
C GLU A 84 12.40 -2.24 8.20
N VAL A 85 11.91 -1.89 7.02
CA VAL A 85 10.91 -2.64 6.26
C VAL A 85 11.56 -3.15 4.98
N ASN A 86 11.46 -4.45 4.75
CA ASN A 86 11.96 -5.10 3.56
C ASN A 86 10.90 -5.05 2.46
N TYR A 87 11.28 -4.50 1.31
CA TYR A 87 10.47 -4.48 0.10
C TYR A 87 10.98 -5.57 -0.84
N THR A 88 10.16 -6.57 -1.12
CA THR A 88 10.54 -7.73 -1.94
C THR A 88 9.49 -8.04 -3.00
N LEU A 89 9.95 -8.36 -4.20
CA LEU A 89 9.17 -8.91 -5.27
C LEU A 89 9.24 -10.44 -5.19
N LYS A 90 8.06 -11.09 -5.15
CA LYS A 90 7.98 -12.55 -5.28
C LYS A 90 8.17 -12.93 -6.75
N SER A 91 9.22 -13.68 -7.04
CA SER A 91 9.44 -14.23 -8.38
C SER A 91 8.78 -15.60 -8.53
N ASN A 92 8.44 -15.94 -9.78
CA ASN A 92 7.72 -17.16 -10.16
C ASN A 92 8.51 -18.44 -9.79
N ASN A 93 9.84 -18.33 -9.67
CA ASN A 93 10.77 -19.38 -9.29
C ASN A 93 10.94 -19.52 -7.75
N GLY A 94 10.12 -18.83 -6.95
CA GLY A 94 10.13 -18.94 -5.50
C GLY A 94 11.23 -18.15 -4.79
N THR A 95 12.11 -17.45 -5.52
CA THR A 95 13.10 -16.55 -4.92
C THR A 95 12.52 -15.15 -4.76
N ASN A 96 12.65 -14.58 -3.57
CA ASN A 96 12.26 -13.20 -3.32
C ASN A 96 13.43 -12.29 -3.74
N ARG A 97 13.17 -11.38 -4.68
CA ARG A 97 14.14 -10.36 -5.07
C ARG A 97 13.84 -9.08 -4.29
N SER A 98 14.84 -8.48 -3.66
CA SER A 98 14.70 -7.16 -3.03
C SER A 98 14.43 -6.09 -4.08
N LEU A 99 13.53 -5.16 -3.75
CA LEU A 99 13.29 -3.97 -4.57
C LEU A 99 14.32 -2.90 -4.26
N ASP A 100 14.78 -2.24 -5.33
CA ASP A 100 15.80 -1.21 -5.27
C ASP A 100 15.12 0.17 -5.30
N PHE A 101 15.52 1.07 -4.41
CA PHE A 101 15.04 2.45 -4.41
C PHE A 101 15.88 3.34 -5.31
N THR A 102 17.20 3.14 -5.31
CA THR A 102 18.18 3.97 -6.00
C THR A 102 18.87 3.19 -7.11
N LYS A 103 19.31 3.88 -8.16
CA LYS A 103 19.99 3.24 -9.32
C LYS A 103 21.23 2.44 -8.93
N LYS A 104 21.98 2.91 -7.93
CA LYS A 104 23.27 2.33 -7.50
C LYS A 104 23.13 1.40 -6.29
N GLY A 105 21.95 1.33 -5.67
CA GLY A 105 21.72 0.48 -4.51
C GLY A 105 22.60 0.80 -3.29
N PHE A 106 23.02 2.07 -3.12
CA PHE A 106 23.92 2.39 -2.00
C PHE A 106 23.21 2.14 -0.66
N PRO A 107 23.77 1.32 0.25
CA PRO A 107 23.03 0.85 1.42
C PRO A 107 22.43 1.96 2.29
N LYS A 108 23.15 3.08 2.46
CA LYS A 108 22.65 4.22 3.24
C LYS A 108 21.47 4.94 2.58
N CYS A 109 21.44 5.00 1.24
CA CYS A 109 20.35 5.63 0.49
C CYS A 109 19.13 4.71 0.49
N GLU A 110 19.31 3.42 0.22
CA GLU A 110 18.25 2.41 0.31
C GLU A 110 17.59 2.40 1.69
N LEU A 111 18.41 2.40 2.75
CA LEU A 111 17.94 2.39 4.12
C LEU A 111 17.09 3.62 4.47
N ALA A 112 17.35 4.79 3.85
CA ALA A 112 16.56 6.00 4.10
C ALA A 112 15.10 5.84 3.66
N TYR A 113 14.83 5.03 2.64
CA TYR A 113 13.46 4.68 2.23
C TYR A 113 12.86 3.52 3.04
N ARG A 114 13.69 2.57 3.48
CA ARG A 114 13.25 1.38 4.22
C ARG A 114 12.94 1.64 5.70
N ILE A 115 13.48 2.70 6.30
CA ILE A 115 13.20 3.01 7.71
C ILE A 115 11.83 3.67 7.84
N HIS A 116 10.92 2.93 8.47
CA HIS A 116 9.65 3.44 8.96
C HIS A 116 9.80 3.86 10.42
N TYR A 117 9.08 4.89 10.84
CA TYR A 117 9.14 5.40 12.22
C TYR A 117 7.82 5.12 12.93
N LEU A 118 7.87 4.32 13.99
CA LEU A 118 6.69 3.89 14.74
C LEU A 118 6.58 4.59 16.08
N LEU A 119 5.36 4.76 16.56
CA LEU A 119 5.12 5.12 17.95
C LEU A 119 5.69 4.04 18.89
N PRO A 120 6.31 4.41 20.02
CA PRO A 120 6.90 3.45 20.94
C PRO A 120 5.96 2.34 21.42
N ARG A 121 4.64 2.62 21.51
CA ARG A 121 3.62 1.66 21.93
C ARG A 121 3.46 0.50 20.93
N LEU A 122 3.56 0.77 19.64
CA LEU A 122 3.42 -0.22 18.57
C LEU A 122 4.66 -1.10 18.36
N SER A 123 5.82 -0.69 18.89
CA SER A 123 7.06 -1.46 18.73
C SER A 123 7.12 -2.75 19.54
N LYS A 124 6.19 -2.95 20.49
CA LYS A 124 6.19 -4.10 21.42
C LYS A 124 5.32 -5.27 20.97
N GLU A 125 4.46 -5.10 19.96
CA GLU A 125 3.65 -6.20 19.44
C GLU A 125 4.34 -6.92 18.28
N LYS A 126 4.42 -8.23 18.45
CA LYS A 126 5.00 -9.21 17.54
C LYS A 126 4.16 -9.24 16.25
N GLN A 127 4.63 -8.51 15.26
CA GLN A 127 4.67 -8.85 13.82
C GLN A 127 3.57 -9.79 13.30
N GLU A 128 2.53 -9.21 12.73
CA GLU A 128 2.00 -9.71 11.45
C GLU A 128 2.28 -8.64 10.38
N PRO A 129 2.65 -9.03 9.14
CA PRO A 129 2.64 -8.09 8.05
C PRO A 129 1.23 -7.49 7.97
N PRO A 130 1.09 -6.15 7.80
CA PRO A 130 -0.22 -5.61 7.49
C PRO A 130 -0.75 -6.39 6.27
N PRO A 131 -2.00 -6.89 6.32
CA PRO A 131 -2.58 -7.55 5.16
C PRO A 131 -2.43 -6.59 3.99
N PRO A 132 -2.09 -7.08 2.78
CA PRO A 132 -1.99 -6.21 1.61
C PRO A 132 -3.26 -5.36 1.57
N GLU A 133 -3.11 -4.03 1.47
CA GLU A 133 -4.23 -3.16 1.15
C GLU A 133 -4.71 -3.59 -0.24
N ILE A 134 -5.70 -4.50 -0.27
CA ILE A 134 -6.28 -5.00 -1.50
C ILE A 134 -7.03 -3.79 -2.09
N PRO A 135 -6.60 -3.25 -3.24
CA PRO A 135 -7.38 -2.22 -3.92
C PRO A 135 -8.79 -2.77 -4.12
N SER A 136 -9.79 -1.95 -3.80
CA SER A 136 -11.19 -2.32 -3.55
C SER A 136 -11.97 -2.86 -4.75
N THR A 137 -11.32 -3.54 -5.69
CA THR A 137 -11.88 -3.93 -6.98
C THR A 137 -11.68 -5.40 -7.35
N ASN A 138 -10.93 -6.19 -6.57
CA ASN A 138 -10.82 -7.63 -6.83
C ASN A 138 -11.81 -8.41 -5.96
N LEU A 139 -13.03 -8.58 -6.47
CA LEU A 139 -14.01 -9.52 -5.93
C LEU A 139 -13.55 -10.96 -6.21
N ILE A 140 -13.17 -11.68 -5.15
CA ILE A 140 -12.70 -13.07 -5.24
C ILE A 140 -13.92 -14.01 -5.35
N VAL A 141 -13.94 -14.89 -6.35
CA VAL A 141 -14.89 -16.00 -6.42
C VAL A 141 -14.41 -17.11 -5.48
N LEU A 142 -15.25 -17.47 -4.51
CA LEU A 142 -14.95 -18.47 -3.50
C LEU A 142 -15.84 -19.70 -3.68
N ARG A 143 -15.36 -20.85 -3.25
CA ARG A 143 -16.13 -22.09 -3.17
C ARG A 143 -16.73 -22.23 -1.78
N LEU A 144 -18.05 -22.31 -1.67
CA LEU A 144 -18.75 -22.46 -0.39
C LEU A 144 -18.35 -23.75 0.32
N THR A 145 -18.02 -23.61 1.60
CA THR A 145 -17.65 -24.72 2.49
C THR A 145 -18.86 -25.33 3.19
N ALA A 146 -20.00 -24.63 3.24
CA ALA A 146 -21.26 -25.05 3.85
C ALA A 146 -22.47 -24.64 2.99
N HIS A 147 -23.65 -25.17 3.29
CA HIS A 147 -24.89 -24.76 2.62
C HIS A 147 -25.27 -23.36 3.09
N SER A 148 -25.68 -22.51 2.16
CA SER A 148 -26.09 -21.13 2.46
C SER A 148 -27.10 -20.64 1.43
N GLN A 149 -27.55 -19.40 1.54
CA GLN A 149 -28.45 -18.75 0.59
C GLN A 149 -27.84 -17.44 0.10
N CYS A 150 -28.05 -17.13 -1.18
CA CYS A 150 -27.65 -15.85 -1.74
C CYS A 150 -28.38 -14.71 -1.01
N SER A 151 -27.65 -13.73 -0.50
CA SER A 151 -28.22 -12.62 0.27
C SER A 151 -29.04 -11.63 -0.58
N GLN A 152 -28.99 -11.74 -1.91
CA GLN A 152 -29.75 -10.87 -2.82
C GLN A 152 -30.98 -11.55 -3.44
N CYS A 153 -30.85 -12.81 -3.88
CA CYS A 153 -31.93 -13.53 -4.57
C CYS A 153 -32.46 -14.75 -3.81
N GLN A 154 -31.96 -15.01 -2.59
CA GLN A 154 -32.33 -16.14 -1.72
C GLN A 154 -32.14 -17.54 -2.34
N LYS A 155 -31.47 -17.62 -3.49
CA LYS A 155 -31.15 -18.90 -4.14
C LYS A 155 -30.30 -19.75 -3.21
N SER A 156 -30.69 -21.02 -3.05
CA SER A 156 -29.94 -22.00 -2.27
C SER A 156 -28.58 -22.26 -2.92
N LEU A 157 -27.52 -22.11 -2.13
CA LEU A 157 -26.14 -22.36 -2.50
C LEU A 157 -25.66 -23.59 -1.73
N ILE A 158 -25.56 -24.72 -2.41
CA ILE A 158 -25.09 -25.98 -1.81
C ILE A 158 -23.58 -25.95 -1.60
N ARG A 159 -23.08 -26.83 -0.72
CA ARG A 159 -21.65 -26.98 -0.46
C ARG A 159 -20.92 -27.26 -1.77
N GLY A 160 -19.83 -26.53 -2.00
CA GLY A 160 -19.06 -26.63 -3.23
C GLY A 160 -19.51 -25.70 -4.35
N SER A 161 -20.61 -24.94 -4.17
CA SER A 161 -21.05 -23.91 -5.12
C SER A 161 -20.08 -22.71 -5.14
N LEU A 162 -19.94 -22.06 -6.29
CA LEU A 162 -19.18 -20.81 -6.41
C LEU A 162 -20.05 -19.61 -5.99
N CYS A 163 -19.47 -18.69 -5.24
CA CYS A 163 -20.13 -17.47 -4.78
C CYS A 163 -19.15 -16.29 -4.66
N PHE A 164 -19.67 -15.08 -4.69
CA PHE A 164 -18.96 -13.87 -4.28
C PHE A 164 -19.23 -13.59 -2.79
N MET A 165 -18.29 -12.94 -2.12
CA MET A 165 -18.45 -12.50 -0.73
C MET A 165 -18.45 -10.98 -0.67
N GLU A 166 -19.57 -10.39 -0.27
CA GLU A 166 -19.70 -8.95 -0.07
C GLU A 166 -20.01 -8.69 1.40
N ARG A 167 -19.12 -7.99 2.13
CA ARG A 167 -19.30 -7.69 3.56
C ARG A 167 -19.72 -8.93 4.38
N ALA A 168 -19.05 -10.05 4.17
CA ALA A 168 -19.31 -11.37 4.79
C ALA A 168 -20.62 -12.09 4.40
N HIS A 169 -21.35 -11.60 3.41
CA HIS A 169 -22.60 -12.21 2.93
C HIS A 169 -22.38 -12.90 1.57
N PRO A 170 -22.80 -14.17 1.40
CA PRO A 170 -22.61 -14.88 0.14
C PRO A 170 -23.61 -14.39 -0.92
N LEU A 171 -23.11 -14.14 -2.13
CA LEU A 171 -23.87 -13.84 -3.33
C LEU A 171 -23.64 -14.92 -4.38
N CYS A 172 -24.70 -15.38 -5.04
CA CYS A 172 -24.54 -16.27 -6.18
C CYS A 172 -23.75 -15.58 -7.30
N VAL A 173 -23.11 -16.37 -8.17
CA VAL A 173 -22.30 -15.85 -9.28
C VAL A 173 -23.08 -14.81 -10.11
N SER A 174 -24.33 -15.09 -10.44
CA SER A 174 -25.18 -14.19 -11.21
C SER A 174 -25.46 -12.84 -10.52
N CYS A 175 -25.61 -12.83 -9.19
CA CYS A 175 -25.84 -11.59 -8.43
C CYS A 175 -24.55 -10.77 -8.27
N GLY A 176 -23.38 -11.43 -8.16
CA GLY A 176 -22.10 -10.74 -8.09
C GLY A 176 -21.60 -10.22 -9.44
N ASP A 177 -21.84 -10.93 -10.53
CA ASP A 177 -21.49 -10.50 -11.90
C ASP A 177 -22.14 -9.15 -12.27
N GLY A 178 -23.38 -8.93 -11.81
CA GLY A 178 -24.10 -7.67 -11.98
C GLY A 178 -23.47 -6.48 -11.25
N LYS A 179 -22.60 -6.73 -10.27
CA LYS A 179 -21.88 -5.70 -9.49
C LYS A 179 -20.47 -5.44 -10.02
N ILE A 180 -19.95 -6.30 -10.89
CA ILE A 180 -18.56 -6.26 -11.40
C ILE A 180 -18.47 -5.50 -12.74
N SER A 181 -19.48 -5.61 -13.60
CA SER A 181 -19.45 -5.00 -14.92
C SER A 181 -20.36 -3.77 -15.02
N PRO A 182 -19.87 -2.60 -15.46
CA PRO A 182 -20.75 -1.48 -15.83
C PRO A 182 -21.63 -1.79 -17.06
N PHE A 183 -21.35 -2.87 -17.78
CA PHE A 183 -22.07 -3.28 -19.00
C PHE A 183 -23.10 -4.41 -18.79
N SER A 184 -23.29 -4.92 -17.57
CA SER A 184 -24.22 -6.03 -17.31
C SER A 184 -25.71 -5.61 -17.24
N ARG A 185 -26.04 -4.31 -17.41
CA ARG A 185 -27.42 -3.81 -17.56
C ARG A 185 -27.97 -3.84 -18.99
N LEU A 186 -27.44 -4.70 -19.86
CA LEU A 186 -27.99 -4.94 -21.20
C LEU A 186 -28.38 -6.41 -21.38
N LYS A 187 -29.32 -6.90 -20.57
CA LYS A 187 -30.20 -8.01 -20.95
C LYS A 187 -31.59 -7.79 -20.37
N SER A 188 -32.34 -6.95 -21.07
CA SER A 188 -33.81 -6.97 -21.06
C SER A 188 -34.28 -7.39 -22.45
N ARG A 189 -34.51 -8.69 -22.63
CA ARG A 189 -35.67 -9.27 -23.32
C ARG A 189 -35.66 -10.78 -23.12
#